data_AF-A0A528TIC4-F1
#
_entry.id   AF-A0A528TIC4-F1
#
_cell.length_a   1.000
_cell.length_b   1.000
_cell.length_c   1.000
_cell.angle_alpha   90.00
_cell.angle_beta   90.00
_cell.angle_gamma   90.00
#
_symmetry.space_group_name_H-M   'P 1'
#
loop_
_entity.id
_entity.type
_entity.pdbx_description
1 polymer ?
#
loop_
_entity_poly.entity_id
_entity_poly.type
_entity_poly.pdbx_seq_one_letter_code
_entity_poly.pdbx_strand_id
1 'polypeptide(L)'
;LKGNLAPEGAIVKIAGMSELKFSGPARCFDSEEECFEAVTQRNYREGEVLVIRYEGPRGGPGMREMLSTTAALYGQGMGGKVALITDGRFSGATRGFCIGHV
;
A
#
# COMPACT_ATOMS: atom_id res chain seq x y z
N LEU A 1 -0.66 -13.55 -2.64
CA LEU A 1 -2.12 -13.40 -2.55
C LEU A 1 -2.72 -13.54 -3.95
N LYS A 2 -3.98 -13.97 -4.06
CA LYS A 2 -4.76 -14.00 -5.30
C LYS A 2 -6.22 -13.66 -4.98
N GLY A 3 -6.95 -13.09 -5.93
CA GLY A 3 -8.36 -12.73 -5.77
C GLY A 3 -8.88 -11.93 -6.94
N ASN A 4 -10.10 -11.38 -6.83
CA ASN A 4 -10.69 -10.55 -7.87
C ASN A 4 -9.90 -9.26 -8.16
N LEU A 5 -9.21 -8.70 -7.17
CA LEU A 5 -8.33 -7.53 -7.33
C LEU A 5 -6.95 -7.87 -7.89
N ALA A 6 -6.48 -9.12 -7.72
CA ALA A 6 -5.17 -9.57 -8.17
C ALA A 6 -5.27 -10.99 -8.76
N PRO A 7 -5.86 -11.15 -9.97
CA PRO A 7 -6.12 -12.46 -10.55
C PRO A 7 -4.84 -13.24 -10.85
N GLU A 8 -3.78 -12.54 -11.27
CA GLU A 8 -2.48 -13.13 -11.62
C GLU A 8 -1.62 -13.39 -10.37
N GLY A 9 -1.78 -12.57 -9.35
CA GLY A 9 -1.10 -12.70 -8.08
C GLY A 9 -0.73 -11.36 -7.49
N ALA A 10 -0.32 -11.36 -6.23
CA ALA A 10 0.27 -10.22 -5.54
C ALA A 10 1.18 -10.71 -4.40
N ILE A 11 2.06 -9.86 -3.92
CA ILE A 11 3.06 -10.19 -2.90
C ILE A 11 2.82 -9.35 -1.65
N VAL A 12 2.90 -10.00 -0.48
CA VAL A 12 2.90 -9.34 0.83
C VAL A 12 3.92 -10.01 1.73
N LYS A 13 4.64 -9.21 2.51
CA LYS A 13 5.58 -9.72 3.52
C LYS A 13 4.82 -9.94 4.83
N ILE A 14 4.58 -11.21 5.16
CA ILE A 14 3.84 -11.61 6.37
C ILE A 14 4.67 -11.57 7.67
N ALA A 15 6.00 -11.44 7.55
CA ALA A 15 6.88 -11.45 8.71
C ALA A 15 6.58 -10.28 9.65
N GLY A 16 6.28 -10.59 10.91
CA GLY A 16 5.94 -9.60 11.93
C GLY A 16 4.47 -9.14 11.92
N MET A 17 3.59 -9.82 11.18
CA MET A 17 2.14 -9.59 11.24
C MET A 17 1.49 -10.54 12.26
N SER A 18 0.80 -9.99 13.25
CA SER A 18 -0.05 -10.76 14.19
C SER A 18 -1.45 -11.02 13.62
N GLU A 19 -1.96 -10.07 12.84
CA GLU A 19 -3.24 -10.16 12.15
C GLU A 19 -3.03 -10.53 10.68
N LEU A 20 -3.87 -11.43 10.15
CA LEU A 20 -3.79 -11.91 8.76
C LEU A 20 -4.98 -11.46 7.91
N LYS A 21 -5.90 -10.70 8.49
CA LYS A 21 -7.09 -10.18 7.83
C LYS A 21 -7.20 -8.68 8.06
N PHE A 22 -7.57 -7.97 7.00
CA PHE A 22 -7.87 -6.55 7.04
C PHE A 22 -9.04 -6.29 6.11
N SER A 23 -9.97 -5.42 6.51
CA SER A 23 -11.10 -5.01 5.69
C SER A 23 -11.42 -3.56 5.99
N GLY A 24 -11.66 -2.78 4.94
CA GLY A 24 -11.80 -1.35 5.05
C GLY A 24 -12.30 -0.69 3.77
N PRO A 25 -12.81 0.54 3.83
CA PRO A 25 -13.17 1.29 2.64
C PRO A 25 -11.91 1.62 1.83
N ALA A 26 -12.00 1.48 0.51
CA ALA A 26 -10.91 1.80 -0.40
C ALA A 26 -10.83 3.32 -0.62
N ARG A 27 -9.62 3.86 -0.54
CA ARG A 27 -9.27 5.20 -1.01
C ARG A 27 -8.22 5.06 -2.10
N CYS A 28 -8.56 5.44 -3.32
CA CYS A 28 -7.73 5.20 -4.50
C CYS A 28 -6.98 6.47 -4.91
N PHE A 29 -5.73 6.28 -5.34
CA PHE A 29 -4.82 7.32 -5.82
C PHE A 29 -4.17 6.84 -7.11
N ASP A 30 -3.90 7.77 -8.03
CA ASP A 30 -3.34 7.47 -9.35
C ASP A 30 -1.81 7.62 -9.39
N SER A 31 -1.21 8.02 -8.26
CA SER A 31 0.25 8.09 -8.08
C SER A 31 0.66 7.97 -6.60
N GLU A 32 1.93 7.61 -6.36
CA GLU A 32 2.51 7.66 -5.01
C GLU A 32 2.45 9.08 -4.42
N GLU A 33 2.66 10.12 -5.23
CA GLU A 33 2.70 11.51 -4.80
C GLU A 33 1.36 11.96 -4.19
N GLU A 34 0.24 11.64 -4.86
CA GLU A 34 -1.10 11.95 -4.35
C GLU A 34 -1.39 11.22 -3.03
N CYS A 35 -1.00 9.94 -2.95
CA CYS A 35 -1.17 9.17 -1.73
C CYS A 35 -0.29 9.71 -0.59
N PHE A 36 0.96 10.06 -0.89
CA PHE A 36 1.91 10.62 0.05
C PHE A 36 1.44 11.97 0.58
N GLU A 37 0.89 12.83 -0.28
CA GLU A 37 0.29 14.10 0.12
C GLU A 37 -0.89 13.87 1.07
N ALA A 38 -1.83 12.97 0.72
CA ALA A 38 -2.95 12.63 1.58
C ALA A 38 -2.51 12.08 2.94
N VAL A 39 -1.49 11.22 2.98
CA VAL A 39 -0.89 10.72 4.22
C VAL A 39 -0.24 11.84 5.02
N THR A 40 0.55 12.70 4.37
CA THR A 40 1.25 13.82 5.03
C THR A 40 0.27 14.80 5.66
N GLN A 41 -0.85 15.08 4.98
CA GLN A 41 -1.92 15.93 5.48
C GLN A 41 -2.86 15.23 6.47
N ARG A 42 -2.63 13.95 6.78
CA ARG A 42 -3.54 13.09 7.58
C ARG A 42 -4.97 13.06 7.03
N ASN A 43 -5.11 13.23 5.72
CA ASN A 43 -6.38 13.09 5.01
C ASN A 43 -6.62 11.62 4.65
N TYR A 44 -6.80 10.80 5.68
CA TYR A 44 -7.22 9.40 5.61
C TYR A 44 -7.76 9.00 6.99
N ARG A 45 -8.38 7.83 7.09
CA ARG A 45 -8.94 7.34 8.36
C ARG A 45 -8.33 6.01 8.75
N GLU A 46 -8.32 5.74 10.05
CA GLU A 46 -8.03 4.41 10.57
C GLU A 46 -8.98 3.38 9.94
N GLY A 47 -8.46 2.23 9.54
CA GLY A 47 -9.21 1.18 8.87
C GLY A 47 -9.36 1.35 7.37
N GLU A 48 -8.85 2.43 6.75
CA GLU A 48 -8.88 2.56 5.28
C GLU A 48 -7.90 1.60 4.58
N VAL A 49 -8.20 1.30 3.31
CA VAL A 49 -7.30 0.61 2.38
C VAL A 49 -6.88 1.62 1.31
N LEU A 50 -5.64 2.06 1.36
CA LEU A 50 -5.09 2.98 0.36
C LEU A 50 -4.60 2.19 -0.86
N VAL A 51 -5.18 2.47 -2.02
CA VAL A 51 -4.84 1.83 -3.29
C VAL A 51 -4.07 2.81 -4.16
N ILE A 52 -2.82 2.49 -4.48
CA ILE A 52 -1.95 3.30 -5.34
C ILE A 52 -1.79 2.54 -6.66
N ARG A 53 -2.44 3.02 -7.71
CA ARG A 53 -2.47 2.36 -9.04
C ARG A 53 -1.68 3.16 -10.07
N TYR A 54 -1.42 2.53 -11.21
CA TYR A 54 -0.59 3.07 -12.29
C TYR A 54 0.88 3.20 -11.94
N GLU A 55 1.36 2.41 -10.98
CA GLU A 55 2.76 2.37 -10.55
C GLU A 55 3.48 1.09 -11.01
N GLY A 56 2.78 0.23 -11.74
CA GLY A 56 3.31 -1.01 -12.31
C GLY A 56 4.35 -0.78 -13.42
N PRO A 57 4.90 -1.86 -14.02
CA PRO A 57 6.00 -1.79 -15.00
C PRO A 57 5.74 -0.87 -16.20
N ARG A 58 4.48 -0.70 -16.60
CA ARG A 58 4.07 0.14 -17.73
C ARG A 58 3.39 1.44 -17.30
N GLY A 59 2.62 1.43 -16.20
CA GLY A 59 1.92 2.61 -15.72
C GLY A 59 2.89 3.68 -15.20
N GLY A 60 3.82 3.27 -14.33
CA GLY A 60 4.78 4.16 -13.67
C GLY A 60 5.98 4.55 -14.53
N PRO A 61 6.17 3.92 -15.70
CA PRO A 61 7.23 2.95 -16.03
C PRO A 61 8.19 2.44 -14.92
N GLY A 62 8.74 1.23 -15.14
CA GLY A 62 9.86 0.70 -14.36
C GLY A 62 9.51 0.15 -12.98
N MET A 63 8.23 0.18 -12.61
CA MET A 63 7.70 -0.41 -11.38
C MET A 63 8.46 0.08 -10.14
N ARG A 64 8.36 1.38 -9.81
CA ARG A 64 9.17 1.98 -8.75
C ARG A 64 8.96 1.33 -7.38
N GLU A 65 9.96 1.46 -6.53
CA GLU A 65 9.88 1.05 -5.12
C GLU A 65 9.45 2.22 -4.25
N MET A 66 8.32 2.07 -3.56
CA MET A 66 7.73 3.07 -2.68
C MET A 66 8.18 2.86 -1.23
N LEU A 67 8.77 3.90 -0.64
CA LEU A 67 9.18 3.94 0.77
C LEU A 67 8.59 5.14 1.51
N SER A 68 8.40 6.26 0.82
CA SER A 68 7.98 7.53 1.45
C SER A 68 6.61 7.40 2.12
N THR A 69 5.63 6.84 1.38
CA THR A 69 4.25 6.65 1.86
C THR A 69 4.16 5.67 3.02
N THR A 70 4.87 4.54 2.95
CA THR A 70 4.90 3.56 4.03
C THR A 70 5.59 4.13 5.27
N ALA A 71 6.74 4.78 5.12
CA ALA A 71 7.47 5.40 6.22
C ALA A 71 6.63 6.48 6.93
N ALA A 72 5.92 7.32 6.18
CA ALA A 72 5.06 8.35 6.74
C ALA A 72 3.89 7.76 7.55
N LEU A 73 3.17 6.76 7.02
CA LEU A 73 2.09 6.09 7.74
C LEU A 73 2.57 5.47 9.06
N TYR A 74 3.72 4.79 9.02
CA TYR A 74 4.32 4.18 10.20
C TYR A 74 4.78 5.24 11.22
N GLY A 75 5.42 6.31 10.76
CA GLY A 75 5.82 7.44 11.62
C GLY A 75 4.64 8.16 12.27
N GLN A 76 3.46 8.10 11.66
CA GLN A 76 2.21 8.62 12.22
C GLN A 76 1.50 7.66 13.18
N GLY A 77 2.05 6.46 13.41
CA GLY A 77 1.45 5.44 14.28
C GLY A 77 0.32 4.65 13.63
N MET A 78 0.17 4.72 12.31
CA MET A 78 -0.90 4.07 11.54
C MET A 78 -0.47 2.75 10.88
N GLY A 79 0.75 2.30 11.17
CA GLY A 79 1.24 1.00 10.72
C GLY A 79 0.35 -0.15 11.21
N GLY A 80 -0.13 -0.98 10.29
CA GLY A 80 -1.05 -2.09 10.59
C GLY A 80 -2.51 -1.69 10.83
N LYS A 81 -2.80 -0.39 10.98
CA LYS A 81 -4.15 0.17 11.11
C LYS A 81 -4.74 0.65 9.79
N VAL A 82 -3.88 0.84 8.79
CA VAL A 82 -4.22 1.16 7.41
C VAL A 82 -3.50 0.15 6.52
N ALA A 83 -4.20 -0.34 5.51
CA ALA A 83 -3.61 -1.22 4.50
C ALA A 83 -3.23 -0.43 3.25
N LEU A 84 -2.21 -0.92 2.55
CA LEU A 84 -1.68 -0.37 1.31
C LEU A 84 -1.71 -1.45 0.23
N ILE A 85 -2.19 -1.09 -0.95
CA ILE A 85 -2.20 -1.96 -2.13
C ILE A 85 -1.61 -1.19 -3.31
N THR A 86 -0.74 -1.82 -4.08
CA THR A 86 -0.21 -1.24 -5.32
C THR A 86 0.12 -2.28 -6.39
N ASP A 87 0.01 -1.87 -7.66
CA ASP A 87 0.55 -2.57 -8.83
C ASP A 87 2.08 -2.32 -8.99
N GLY A 88 2.66 -1.39 -8.22
CA GLY A 88 4.09 -1.17 -8.07
C GLY A 88 4.76 -2.07 -7.01
N ARG A 89 5.82 -1.56 -6.38
CA ARG A 89 6.56 -2.27 -5.31
C ARG A 89 6.63 -1.44 -4.04
N PHE A 90 6.69 -2.12 -2.90
CA PHE A 90 7.06 -1.51 -1.61
C PHE A 90 8.48 -1.91 -1.23
N SER A 91 9.18 -1.03 -0.52
CA SER A 91 10.52 -1.31 -0.03
C SER A 91 10.56 -2.47 0.97
N GLY A 92 11.67 -3.22 1.00
CA GLY A 92 11.86 -4.37 1.90
C GLY A 92 11.81 -4.05 3.40
N ALA A 93 11.96 -2.76 3.75
CA ALA A 93 11.78 -2.23 5.11
C ALA A 93 10.32 -2.16 5.55
N THR A 94 9.38 -2.24 4.61
CA THR A 94 7.94 -2.14 4.86
C THR A 94 7.43 -3.32 5.70
N ARG A 95 6.45 -3.03 6.56
CA ARG A 95 5.78 -3.98 7.46
C ARG A 95 4.26 -3.88 7.26
N GLY A 96 3.51 -4.78 7.89
CA GLY A 96 2.04 -4.73 7.91
C GLY A 96 1.39 -5.07 6.57
N PHE A 97 0.13 -4.66 6.42
CA PHE A 97 -0.67 -4.93 5.21
C PHE A 97 -0.25 -4.05 4.04
N CYS A 98 0.95 -4.29 3.50
CA CYS A 98 1.45 -3.61 2.30
C CYS A 98 1.61 -4.64 1.17
N ILE A 99 0.63 -4.65 0.26
CA ILE A 99 0.51 -5.60 -0.84
C ILE A 99 1.02 -4.93 -2.12
N GLY A 100 2.10 -5.44 -2.70
CA GLY A 100 2.62 -4.97 -3.99
C GLY A 100 2.45 -6.03 -5.09
N HIS A 101 2.87 -5.70 -6.31
CA HIS A 101 2.82 -6.60 -7.48
C HIS A 101 1.41 -7.11 -7.80
N VAL A 102 0.38 -6.31 -7.51
CA VAL A 102 -1.00 -6.59 -7.93
C VAL A 102 -1.12 -6.57 -9.45
#